data_AF-A0A7V5KUD8-F1
#
_entry.id   AF-A0A7V5KUD8-F1
#
_cell.length_a   1.000
_cell.length_b   1.000
_cell.length_c   1.000
_cell.angle_alpha   90.00
_cell.angle_beta   90.00
_cell.angle_gamma   90.00
#
_symmetry.space_group_name_H-M   'P 1'
#
loop_
_entity.id
_entity.type
_entity.pdbx_description
1 polymer ?
#
loop_
_entity_poly.entity_id
_entity_poly.type
_entity_poly.pdbx_seq_one_letter_code
_entity_poly.pdbx_strand_id
1 'polypeptide(L)'
;MEEFTIEELVDKFLDHVRYLRIKHHVPGRIRVKATWNGAKKLADNDGVAIDEIITLIPGIRDYRANPKALSVIINYDPEVLPFELWEEIGRLDEYPLHRDKIRNQLLEILNREKEEA
;
A
#
# COMPACT_ATOMS: atom_id res chain seq x y z
N MET A 1 7.73 3.68 19.42
CA MET A 1 7.23 3.66 18.03
C MET A 1 7.52 5.04 17.48
N GLU A 2 8.28 5.14 16.40
CA GLU A 2 8.45 6.42 15.71
C GLU A 2 7.07 6.87 15.20
N GLU A 3 6.66 8.08 15.55
CA GLU A 3 5.49 8.70 14.94
C GLU A 3 5.89 9.11 13.51
N PHE A 4 5.42 8.36 12.51
CA PHE A 4 5.57 8.77 11.12
C PHE A 4 4.69 10.00 10.87
N THR A 5 5.22 11.00 10.18
CA THR A 5 4.38 12.02 9.54
C THR A 5 3.50 11.36 8.46
N ILE A 6 2.38 11.98 8.09
CA ILE A 6 1.49 11.44 7.04
C ILE A 6 2.26 11.29 5.72
N GLU A 7 3.14 12.24 5.43
CA GLU A 7 4.01 12.24 4.26
C GLU A 7 4.97 11.05 4.26
N GLU A 8 5.68 10.82 5.37
CA GLU A 8 6.57 9.67 5.51
C GLU A 8 5.81 8.35 5.44
N LEU A 9 4.62 8.29 6.03
CA LEU A 9 3.77 7.12 5.99
C LEU A 9 3.36 6.76 4.55
N VAL A 10 2.87 7.74 3.78
CA VAL A 10 2.49 7.54 2.38
C VAL A 10 3.69 7.14 1.53
N ASP A 11 4.82 7.83 1.68
CA ASP A 11 6.01 7.53 0.90
C ASP A 11 6.55 6.13 1.21
N LYS A 12 6.61 5.75 2.49
CA LYS A 12 6.99 4.39 2.89
C LYS A 12 5.99 3.37 2.36
N PHE A 13 4.69 3.61 2.47
CA PHE A 13 3.68 2.70 1.94
C PHE A 13 3.90 2.45 0.43
N LEU A 14 3.98 3.51 -0.37
CA LEU A 14 4.20 3.42 -1.82
C LEU A 14 5.51 2.74 -2.18
N ASP A 15 6.58 2.98 -1.42
CA ASP A 15 7.89 2.38 -1.68
C ASP A 15 7.89 0.85 -1.52
N HIS A 16 6.97 0.31 -0.71
CA HIS A 16 6.76 -1.12 -0.55
C HIS A 16 5.74 -1.68 -1.54
N VAL A 17 4.57 -1.05 -1.68
CA VAL A 17 3.48 -1.62 -2.48
C VAL A 17 3.72 -1.53 -3.99
N ARG A 18 4.57 -0.61 -4.47
CA ARG A 18 4.91 -0.46 -5.90
C ARG A 18 5.53 -1.69 -6.55
N TYR A 19 6.02 -2.65 -5.75
CA TYR A 19 6.61 -3.89 -6.24
C TYR A 19 5.66 -5.08 -6.25
N LEU A 20 4.40 -4.85 -5.86
CA LEU A 20 3.36 -5.86 -5.74
C LEU A 20 2.44 -5.78 -6.95
N ARG A 21 2.14 -6.92 -7.56
CA ARG A 21 1.19 -7.02 -8.67
C ARG A 21 -0.13 -7.56 -8.19
N ILE A 22 -1.22 -6.94 -8.65
CA ILE A 22 -2.57 -7.39 -8.40
C ILE A 22 -2.77 -8.78 -9.03
N LYS A 23 -3.24 -9.74 -8.23
CA LYS A 23 -3.62 -11.07 -8.69
C LYS A 23 -5.13 -11.28 -8.70
N HIS A 24 -5.81 -10.67 -7.74
CA HIS A 24 -7.26 -10.69 -7.67
C HIS A 24 -7.70 -9.45 -6.90
N HIS A 25 -8.71 -8.76 -7.41
CA HIS A 25 -9.20 -7.55 -6.80
C HIS A 25 -10.72 -7.50 -6.94
N VAL A 26 -11.38 -7.30 -5.81
CA VAL A 26 -12.80 -6.99 -5.69
C VAL A 26 -12.93 -5.80 -4.73
N PRO A 27 -13.97 -4.98 -4.85
CA PRO A 27 -14.17 -3.88 -3.90
C PRO A 27 -14.09 -4.35 -2.45
N GLY A 28 -13.21 -3.72 -1.68
CA GLY A 28 -12.93 -4.03 -0.27
C GLY A 28 -11.97 -5.19 -0.01
N ARG A 29 -11.47 -5.89 -1.04
CA ARG A 29 -10.43 -6.90 -0.87
C ARG A 29 -9.52 -7.03 -2.08
N ILE A 30 -8.22 -6.84 -1.85
CA ILE A 30 -7.18 -7.03 -2.84
C ILE A 30 -6.20 -8.12 -2.44
N ARG A 31 -5.83 -8.97 -3.40
CA ARG A 31 -4.73 -9.91 -3.28
C ARG A 31 -3.63 -9.50 -4.24
N VAL A 32 -2.47 -9.23 -3.68
CA VAL A 32 -1.27 -8.85 -4.42
C VAL A 32 -0.18 -9.89 -4.25
N LYS A 33 0.76 -9.93 -5.19
CA LYS A 33 1.92 -10.82 -5.16
C LYS A 33 3.18 -10.05 -5.53
N ALA A 34 4.23 -10.19 -4.75
CA ALA A 34 5.54 -9.66 -5.10
C ALA A 34 6.10 -10.42 -6.31
N THR A 35 6.74 -9.69 -7.22
CA THR A 35 7.61 -10.32 -8.21
C THR A 35 8.90 -10.78 -7.53
N TRP A 36 9.65 -11.72 -8.12
CA TRP A 36 10.95 -12.13 -7.55
C TRP A 36 11.92 -10.96 -7.37
N ASN A 37 11.95 -10.03 -8.33
CA ASN A 37 12.77 -8.81 -8.21
C ASN A 37 12.22 -7.86 -7.14
N GLY A 38 10.89 -7.75 -7.03
CA GLY A 38 10.23 -6.98 -5.98
C GLY A 38 10.52 -7.51 -4.58
N ALA A 39 10.50 -8.83 -4.40
CA ALA A 39 10.79 -9.48 -3.12
C ALA A 39 12.23 -9.22 -2.64
N LYS A 40 13.21 -9.18 -3.55
CA LYS A 40 14.59 -8.79 -3.21
C LYS A 40 14.67 -7.34 -2.76
N LYS A 41 14.06 -6.42 -3.52
CA LYS A 41 14.03 -4.98 -3.16
C LYS A 41 13.29 -4.71 -1.85
N LEU A 42 12.29 -5.51 -1.52
CA LEU A 42 11.58 -5.45 -0.24
C LEU A 42 12.44 -5.97 0.91
N ALA A 43 13.21 -7.05 0.69
CA ALA A 43 14.13 -7.59 1.69
C ALA A 43 15.32 -6.68 1.97
N ASP A 44 15.79 -5.92 0.96
CA ASP A 44 16.90 -4.97 1.14
C ASP A 44 16.47 -3.68 1.88
N ASN A 45 15.16 -3.42 2.02
CA ASN A 45 14.59 -2.28 2.73
C ASN A 45 14.42 -2.61 4.23
N ASP A 46 15.53 -2.88 4.91
CA ASP A 46 15.66 -3.38 6.30
C ASP A 46 15.16 -2.44 7.44
N GLY A 47 14.41 -1.37 7.15
CA GLY A 47 14.19 -0.30 8.14
C GLY A 47 12.88 -0.35 8.93
N VAL A 48 11.76 -0.72 8.29
CA VAL A 48 10.43 -0.70 8.92
C VAL A 48 9.67 -1.90 8.39
N ALA A 49 9.11 -2.71 9.27
CA ALA A 49 8.26 -3.81 8.85
C ALA A 49 7.07 -3.24 8.09
N ILE A 50 6.88 -3.64 6.83
CA ILE A 50 5.68 -3.28 6.03
C ILE A 50 4.39 -3.51 6.82
N ASP A 51 4.42 -4.49 7.73
CA ASP A 51 3.41 -4.81 8.70
C ASP A 51 3.01 -3.63 9.61
N GLU A 52 3.95 -2.79 10.04
CA GLU A 52 3.66 -1.59 10.83
C GLU A 52 3.04 -0.49 9.96
N ILE A 53 3.65 -0.21 8.80
CA ILE A 53 3.19 0.82 7.86
C ILE A 53 1.76 0.53 7.38
N ILE A 54 1.47 -0.72 7.00
CA ILE A 54 0.17 -1.08 6.43
C ILE A 54 -0.97 -0.96 7.46
N THR A 55 -0.68 -1.17 8.75
CA THR A 55 -1.68 -0.98 9.82
C THR A 55 -2.00 0.48 10.11
N LEU A 56 -1.11 1.40 9.72
CA LEU A 56 -1.28 2.83 9.93
C LEU A 56 -2.05 3.52 8.82
N ILE A 57 -2.30 2.85 7.69
CA ILE A 57 -3.07 3.42 6.57
C ILE A 57 -4.57 3.38 6.88
N PRO A 58 -5.24 4.55 6.99
CA PRO A 58 -6.69 4.62 7.13
C PRO A 58 -7.42 3.86 6.02
N GLY A 59 -8.52 3.21 6.40
CA GLY A 59 -9.29 2.35 5.49
C GLY A 59 -8.73 0.93 5.33
N ILE A 60 -7.51 0.61 5.76
CA ILE A 60 -7.07 -0.79 5.84
C ILE A 60 -7.68 -1.43 7.09
N ARG A 61 -8.44 -2.52 6.91
CA ARG A 61 -9.16 -3.20 8.00
C ARG A 61 -8.43 -4.42 8.54
N ASP A 62 -7.80 -5.18 7.65
CA ASP A 62 -7.02 -6.39 7.99
C ASP A 62 -6.03 -6.69 6.85
N TYR A 63 -4.91 -7.31 7.17
CA TYR A 63 -3.98 -7.81 6.16
C TYR A 63 -3.41 -9.18 6.56
N ARG A 64 -3.07 -9.98 5.55
CA ARG A 64 -2.46 -11.30 5.74
C ARG A 64 -1.38 -11.53 4.72
N ALA A 65 -0.13 -11.61 5.19
CA ALA A 65 1.00 -12.00 4.37
C ALA A 65 1.20 -13.52 4.35
N ASN A 66 1.56 -14.05 3.18
CA ASN A 66 2.06 -15.40 3.00
C ASN A 66 3.43 -15.32 2.31
N PRO A 67 4.52 -15.27 3.10
CA PRO A 67 5.88 -15.15 2.56
C PRO A 67 6.26 -16.29 1.63
N LYS A 68 5.85 -17.53 1.95
CA LYS A 68 6.10 -18.71 1.10
C LYS A 68 5.48 -18.56 -0.29
N ALA A 69 4.32 -17.91 -0.38
CA ALA A 69 3.65 -17.63 -1.64
C ALA A 69 3.99 -16.25 -2.23
N LEU A 70 4.82 -15.45 -1.56
CA LEU A 70 5.10 -14.04 -1.87
C LEU A 70 3.82 -13.23 -2.11
N SER A 71 2.76 -13.50 -1.36
CA SER A 71 1.46 -12.85 -1.57
C SER A 71 0.93 -12.20 -0.30
N VAL A 72 0.24 -11.08 -0.45
CA VAL A 72 -0.46 -10.39 0.63
C VAL A 72 -1.94 -10.25 0.23
N ILE A 73 -2.83 -10.46 1.19
CA ILE A 73 -4.25 -10.14 1.07
C ILE A 73 -4.49 -8.93 1.98
N ILE A 74 -5.17 -7.91 1.46
CA ILE A 74 -5.54 -6.71 2.20
C ILE A 74 -7.06 -6.57 2.09
N ASN A 75 -7.73 -6.52 3.23
CA ASN A 75 -9.11 -6.11 3.33
C ASN A 75 -9.13 -4.62 3.65
N TYR A 76 -9.90 -3.86 2.88
CA TYR A 76 -9.95 -2.41 3.00
C TYR A 76 -11.39 -1.91 2.91
N ASP A 77 -11.59 -0.66 3.31
CA ASP A 77 -12.82 0.08 3.15
C ASP A 77 -12.84 0.78 1.79
N PRO A 78 -13.70 0.38 0.84
CA PRO A 78 -13.77 1.02 -0.47
C PRO A 78 -14.29 2.46 -0.42
N GLU A 79 -14.90 2.90 0.69
CA GLU A 79 -15.33 4.29 0.85
C GLU A 79 -14.15 5.21 1.21
N VAL A 80 -13.15 4.69 1.93
CA VAL A 80 -11.93 5.43 2.31
C VAL A 80 -10.84 5.28 1.25
N LEU A 81 -10.59 4.05 0.78
CA LEU A 81 -9.59 3.70 -0.21
C LEU A 81 -10.29 3.17 -1.48
N PRO A 82 -10.53 4.01 -2.51
CA PRO A 82 -11.29 3.61 -3.69
C PRO A 82 -10.68 2.44 -4.45
N PHE A 83 -11.51 1.67 -5.14
CA PHE A 83 -11.07 0.55 -5.99
C PHE A 83 -10.04 1.00 -7.04
N GLU A 84 -10.29 2.14 -7.68
CA GLU A 84 -9.44 2.67 -8.75
C GLU A 84 -8.05 3.07 -8.24
N LEU A 85 -7.95 3.57 -6.99
CA LEU A 85 -6.67 3.91 -6.37
C LEU A 85 -5.75 2.68 -6.29
N TRP A 86 -6.30 1.54 -5.86
CA TRP A 86 -5.55 0.30 -5.80
C TRP A 86 -5.14 -0.20 -7.18
N GLU A 87 -6.01 -0.08 -8.19
CA GLU A 87 -5.68 -0.43 -9.58
C GLU A 87 -4.53 0.43 -10.12
N GLU A 88 -4.49 1.72 -9.77
CA GLU A 88 -3.39 2.62 -10.14
C GLU A 88 -2.09 2.24 -9.41
N ILE A 89 -2.15 1.96 -8.09
CA ILE A 89 -1.00 1.50 -7.30
C ILE A 89 -0.41 0.21 -7.88
N GLY A 90 -1.27 -0.75 -8.22
CA GLY A 90 -0.87 -2.06 -8.74
C GLY A 90 -0.18 -2.03 -10.10
N ARG A 91 -0.17 -0.86 -10.77
CA ARG A 91 0.49 -0.61 -12.05
C ARG A 91 1.69 0.32 -11.93
N LEU A 92 2.12 0.69 -10.72
CA LEU A 92 3.27 1.59 -10.50
C LEU A 92 4.59 1.00 -10.99
N ASP A 93 4.71 -0.34 -11.07
CA ASP A 93 5.89 -0.97 -11.67
C ASP A 93 5.97 -0.76 -13.19
N GLU A 94 4.82 -0.62 -13.85
CA GLU A 94 4.68 -0.34 -15.29
C GLU A 94 4.68 1.15 -15.60
N TYR A 95 4.10 1.98 -14.72
CA TYR A 95 3.95 3.42 -14.89
C TYR A 95 4.49 4.21 -13.69
N PRO A 96 5.83 4.25 -13.49
CA PRO A 96 6.43 4.89 -12.32
C PRO A 96 6.18 6.39 -12.22
N LEU A 97 5.93 7.06 -13.35
CA LEU A 97 5.60 8.50 -13.40
C LEU A 97 4.26 8.83 -12.73
N HIS A 98 3.40 7.84 -12.48
CA HIS A 98 2.13 8.05 -11.77
C HIS A 98 2.29 8.12 -10.25
N ARG A 99 3.49 7.87 -9.71
CA ARG A 99 3.75 7.87 -8.26
C ARG A 99 3.30 9.17 -7.60
N ASP A 100 3.64 10.33 -8.16
CA ASP A 100 3.34 11.62 -7.52
C ASP A 100 1.84 11.91 -7.49
N LYS A 101 1.11 11.54 -8.55
CA LYS A 101 -0.35 11.62 -8.58
C LYS A 101 -0.97 10.78 -7.46
N ILE A 102 -0.59 9.50 -7.38
CA ILE A 102 -1.11 8.56 -6.38
C ILE A 102 -0.73 9.00 -4.97
N ARG A 103 0.50 9.49 -4.79
CA ARG A 103 0.97 10.06 -3.53
C ARG A 103 0.07 11.20 -3.07
N ASN A 104 -0.21 12.17 -3.94
CA ASN A 104 -1.06 13.31 -3.58
C ASN A 104 -2.50 12.87 -3.24
N GLN A 105 -3.07 11.91 -3.99
CA GLN A 105 -4.38 11.34 -3.66
C GLN A 105 -4.40 10.66 -2.29
N LEU A 106 -3.37 9.87 -1.96
CA LEU A 106 -3.25 9.25 -0.64
C LEU A 106 -3.11 10.29 0.48
N LEU A 107 -2.31 11.34 0.27
CA LEU A 107 -2.17 12.43 1.24
C LEU A 107 -3.51 13.14 1.49
N GLU A 108 -4.27 13.43 0.44
CA GLU A 108 -5.60 14.05 0.56
C GLU A 108 -6.56 13.16 1.37
N ILE A 109 -6.60 11.86 1.08
CA ILE A 109 -7.42 10.90 1.83
C ILE A 109 -6.99 10.87 3.30
N LEU A 110 -5.70 10.67 3.57
CA LEU A 110 -5.19 10.51 4.94
C LEU A 110 -5.35 11.78 5.78
N ASN A 111 -5.19 12.97 5.18
CA ASN A 111 -5.44 14.22 5.87
C ASN A 111 -6.92 14.39 6.24
N ARG A 112 -7.83 14.04 5.32
CA ARG A 112 -9.28 14.07 5.61
C ARG A 112 -9.65 13.13 6.76
N GLU A 113 -9.17 11.89 6.74
CA GLU A 113 -9.45 10.92 7.81
C GLU A 113 -8.89 11.37 9.17
N LYS A 114 -7.75 12.09 9.18
CA LYS A 114 -7.19 12.67 10.41
C LYS A 114 -8.02 13.83 10.97
N GLU A 115 -8.70 14.60 10.12
CA GLU A 115 -9.57 15.70 10.56
C GLU A 115 -10.91 15.19 11.13
N GLU A 116 -11.34 14.00 10.73
CA GLU A 116 -12.61 13.37 11.16
C GLU A 116 -12.48 12.48 12.41
N ALA A 117 -11.24 12.13 12.82
CA ALA A 117 -10.92 11.28 13.96
C ALA A 117 -10.68 12.04 15.27
#